data_AF-A0A388Q160-F1
#
_entry.id   AF-A0A388Q160-F1
#
_cell.length_a   1.000
_cell.length_b   1.000
_cell.length_c   1.000
_cell.angle_alpha   90.00
_cell.angle_beta   90.00
_cell.angle_gamma   90.00
#
_symmetry.space_group_name_H-M   'P 1'
#
loop_
_entity.id
_entity.type
_entity.pdbx_description
1 polymer ?
#
loop_
_entity_poly.entity_id
_entity_poly.type
_entity_poly.pdbx_seq_one_letter_code
_entity_poly.pdbx_strand_id
1 'polypeptide(L)'
;MVDTDKQLVAEEEEKKLILREYRSLLRALKHRLKKGDKRLVRRAFEIAADAHKHMRRKSGEPYIFHPLAVAKIVVEEIGLGVTSVICALLHDTVEDTEVTLNEIEMEFGSSCAKIVEGLTKISNVVETKTPHNKQRISRRFC
;
A
#
# COMPACT_ATOMS: atom_id res chain seq x y z
N MET A 1 -4.41 -33.00 13.60
CA MET A 1 -3.55 -32.10 14.41
C MET A 1 -2.24 -31.74 13.70
N VAL A 2 -2.22 -31.62 12.36
CA VAL A 2 -0.98 -31.34 11.58
C VAL A 2 -1.07 -30.03 10.78
N ASP A 3 -2.26 -29.44 10.69
CA ASP A 3 -2.51 -28.26 9.83
C ASP A 3 -2.10 -26.94 10.48
N THR A 4 -2.16 -26.84 11.82
CA THR A 4 -1.87 -25.59 12.54
C THR A 4 -0.39 -25.18 12.46
N ASP A 5 0.54 -26.15 12.48
CA ASP A 5 1.98 -25.89 12.38
C ASP A 5 2.38 -25.33 11.00
N LYS A 6 1.80 -25.87 9.91
CA LYS A 6 2.07 -25.37 8.55
C LYS A 6 1.53 -23.95 8.33
N GLN A 7 0.37 -23.64 8.91
CA GLN A 7 -0.22 -22.31 8.83
C GLN A 7 0.60 -21.27 9.59
N LEU A 8 1.11 -21.62 10.77
CA LEU A 8 1.98 -20.72 11.56
C LEU A 8 3.31 -20.45 10.86
N VAL A 9 3.94 -21.45 10.24
CA VAL A 9 5.19 -21.28 9.48
C VAL A 9 4.98 -20.39 8.25
N ALA A 10 3.85 -20.51 7.55
CA ALA A 10 3.53 -19.66 6.42
C ALA A 10 3.33 -18.19 6.82
N GLU A 11 2.62 -17.93 7.93
CA GLU A 11 2.42 -16.58 8.46
C GLU A 11 3.73 -15.92 8.94
N GLU A 12 4.66 -16.69 9.50
CA GLU A 12 5.98 -16.16 9.89
C GLU A 12 6.84 -15.78 8.68
N GLU A 13 6.86 -16.62 7.63
CA GLU A 13 7.57 -16.31 6.39
C GLU A 13 6.98 -15.08 5.68
N GLU A 14 5.65 -14.94 5.67
CA GLU A 14 4.97 -13.75 5.16
C GLU A 14 5.38 -12.49 5.94
N LYS A 15 5.37 -12.54 7.27
CA LYS A 15 5.83 -11.42 8.12
C LYS A 15 7.28 -11.05 7.82
N LYS A 16 8.16 -12.04 7.64
CA LYS A 16 9.57 -11.80 7.27
C LYS A 16 9.68 -11.10 5.92
N LEU A 17 8.90 -11.52 4.92
CA LEU A 17 8.85 -10.90 3.60
C LEU A 17 8.36 -9.45 3.66
N ILE A 18 7.26 -9.20 4.38
CA ILE A 18 6.72 -7.85 4.59
C ILE A 18 7.78 -6.95 5.23
N LEU A 19 8.47 -7.43 6.27
CA LEU A 19 9.53 -6.69 6.94
C LEU A 19 10.74 -6.43 6.03
N ARG A 20 11.05 -7.36 5.12
CA ARG A 20 12.11 -7.19 4.12
C ARG A 20 11.76 -6.06 3.15
N GLU A 21 10.54 -6.05 2.63
CA GLU A 21 10.08 -5.00 1.71
C GLU A 21 9.99 -3.64 2.41
N TYR A 22 9.46 -3.60 3.63
CA TYR A 22 9.46 -2.38 4.45
C TYR A 22 10.87 -1.84 4.69
N ARG A 23 11.85 -2.72 5.00
CA ARG A 23 13.25 -2.31 5.11
C ARG A 23 13.83 -1.81 3.80
N SER A 24 13.44 -2.39 2.67
CA SER A 24 13.82 -1.91 1.33
C SER A 24 13.30 -0.49 1.10
N LEU A 25 12.02 -0.24 1.41
CA LEU A 25 11.40 1.08 1.32
C LEU A 25 12.14 2.12 2.17
N LEU A 26 12.47 1.78 3.42
CA LEU A 26 13.24 2.66 4.30
C LEU A 26 14.65 2.97 3.77
N ARG A 27 15.28 2.01 3.06
CA ARG A 27 16.58 2.23 2.42
C ARG A 27 16.46 3.20 1.25
N ALA A 28 15.44 3.05 0.40
CA ALA A 28 15.18 3.97 -0.69
C ALA A 28 14.91 5.40 -0.18
N LEU A 29 14.21 5.52 0.96
CA LEU A 29 13.91 6.79 1.61
C LEU A 29 15.08 7.43 2.37
N LYS A 30 16.20 6.73 2.56
CA LYS A 30 17.32 7.16 3.42
C LYS A 30 17.80 8.58 3.10
N HIS A 31 17.85 8.95 1.82
CA HIS A 31 18.33 10.26 1.37
C HIS A 31 17.31 11.40 1.53
N ARG A 32 16.03 11.08 1.79
CA ARG A 32 14.93 12.05 1.90
C ARG A 32 14.35 12.16 3.31
N LEU A 33 14.75 11.28 4.22
CA LEU A 33 14.28 11.25 5.60
C LEU A 33 14.87 12.40 6.43
N LYS A 34 14.01 13.23 7.01
CA LYS A 34 14.37 14.18 8.09
C LYS A 34 14.18 13.53 9.46
N LYS A 35 14.66 14.21 10.51
CA LYS A 35 14.43 13.80 11.91
C LYS A 35 12.93 13.76 12.19
N GLY A 36 12.40 12.60 12.58
CA GLY A 36 10.98 12.41 12.89
C GLY A 36 10.20 11.64 11.81
N ASP A 37 10.56 11.81 10.54
CA ASP A 37 9.86 11.21 9.40
C ASP A 37 9.81 9.69 9.45
N LYS A 38 10.88 9.05 9.94
CA LYS A 38 10.94 7.60 10.09
C LYS A 38 9.84 7.07 11.02
N ARG A 39 9.44 7.86 12.04
CA ARG A 39 8.34 7.49 12.93
C ARG A 39 6.99 7.59 12.21
N LEU A 40 6.80 8.62 11.40
CA LEU A 40 5.58 8.79 10.61
C LEU A 40 5.40 7.66 9.58
N VAL A 41 6.45 7.32 8.83
CA VAL A 41 6.39 6.20 7.86
C VAL A 41 6.12 4.87 8.58
N ARG A 42 6.72 4.66 9.75
CA ARG A 42 6.44 3.48 10.57
C ARG A 42 4.99 3.45 11.02
N ARG A 43 4.46 4.56 11.51
CA ARG A 43 3.06 4.66 11.97
C ARG A 43 2.08 4.39 10.82
N ALA A 44 2.33 4.98 9.64
CA ALA A 44 1.52 4.73 8.44
C ALA A 44 1.53 3.26 8.03
N PHE A 45 2.71 2.63 8.05
CA PHE A 45 2.84 1.19 7.79
C PHE A 45 2.10 0.33 8.82
N GLU A 46 2.17 0.68 10.11
CA GLU A 46 1.44 -0.04 11.16
C GLU A 46 -0.08 0.04 10.96
N ILE A 47 -0.60 1.22 10.64
CA ILE A 47 -2.03 1.42 10.34
C ILE A 47 -2.44 0.57 9.12
N ALA A 48 -1.67 0.64 8.03
CA ALA A 48 -1.98 -0.13 6.83
C ALA A 48 -1.88 -1.65 7.06
N ALA A 49 -0.88 -2.10 7.80
CA ALA A 49 -0.71 -3.52 8.11
C ALA A 49 -1.83 -4.05 9.01
N ASP A 50 -2.33 -3.24 9.95
CA ASP A 50 -3.43 -3.62 10.83
C ASP A 50 -4.77 -3.61 10.09
N ALA A 51 -5.03 -2.55 9.32
CA ALA A 51 -6.22 -2.42 8.48
C ALA A 51 -6.36 -3.58 7.47
N HIS A 52 -5.26 -4.01 6.85
CA HIS A 52 -5.25 -5.10 5.88
C HIS A 52 -4.88 -6.48 6.48
N LYS A 53 -4.81 -6.63 7.81
CA LYS A 53 -4.38 -7.87 8.47
C LYS A 53 -5.23 -9.09 8.10
N HIS A 54 -6.52 -8.87 7.86
CA HIS A 54 -7.48 -9.92 7.51
C HIS A 54 -7.78 -9.96 6.00
N MET A 55 -7.21 -9.05 5.22
CA MET A 55 -7.40 -8.98 3.77
C MET A 55 -6.35 -9.80 3.02
N ARG A 56 -6.85 -10.70 2.17
CA ARG A 56 -6.04 -11.56 1.30
C ARG A 56 -6.44 -11.33 -0.15
N ARG A 57 -5.48 -11.28 -1.06
CA ARG A 57 -5.75 -11.26 -2.51
C ARG A 57 -6.30 -12.61 -2.98
N LYS A 58 -6.90 -12.63 -4.17
CA LYS A 58 -7.37 -13.87 -4.83
C LYS A 58 -6.27 -14.91 -5.04
N SER A 59 -5.00 -14.49 -5.04
CA SER A 59 -3.80 -15.34 -5.09
C SER A 59 -3.39 -15.96 -3.75
N GLY A 60 -3.99 -15.54 -2.63
CA GLY A 60 -3.63 -15.98 -1.26
C GLY A 60 -2.62 -15.08 -0.54
N GLU A 61 -2.02 -14.12 -1.25
CA GLU A 61 -1.02 -13.21 -0.68
C GLU A 61 -1.64 -12.09 0.19
N PRO A 62 -0.95 -11.63 1.23
CA PRO A 62 -1.31 -10.45 2.01
C PRO A 62 -1.51 -9.20 1.14
N TYR A 63 -2.58 -8.44 1.38
CA TYR A 63 -2.86 -7.23 0.59
C TYR A 63 -1.80 -6.14 0.78
N ILE A 64 -1.14 -6.10 1.95
CA ILE A 64 -0.11 -5.10 2.32
C ILE A 64 1.07 -4.99 1.33
N PHE A 65 1.35 -6.04 0.55
CA PHE A 65 2.39 -5.98 -0.48
C PHE A 65 2.08 -4.93 -1.56
N HIS A 66 0.80 -4.65 -1.81
CA HIS A 66 0.41 -3.67 -2.82
C HIS A 66 0.74 -2.23 -2.41
N PRO A 67 0.26 -1.69 -1.27
CA PRO A 67 0.68 -0.38 -0.78
C PRO A 67 2.22 -0.25 -0.67
N LEU A 68 2.91 -1.30 -0.24
CA LEU A 68 4.38 -1.30 -0.15
C LEU A 68 5.06 -1.15 -1.51
N ALA A 69 4.59 -1.86 -2.53
CA ALA A 69 5.12 -1.76 -3.89
C ALA A 69 4.87 -0.39 -4.49
N VAL A 70 3.66 0.17 -4.34
CA VAL A 70 3.31 1.51 -4.81
C VAL A 70 4.19 2.56 -4.12
N ALA A 71 4.32 2.48 -2.79
CA ALA A 71 5.18 3.37 -2.02
C ALA A 71 6.64 3.31 -2.48
N LYS A 72 7.14 2.13 -2.86
CA LYS A 72 8.50 1.95 -3.39
C LYS A 72 8.67 2.62 -4.76
N ILE A 73 7.72 2.40 -5.68
CA ILE A 73 7.71 3.05 -7.00
C ILE A 73 7.70 4.58 -6.86
N VAL A 74 6.89 5.12 -5.94
CA VAL A 74 6.81 6.56 -5.67
C VAL A 74 8.17 7.15 -5.25
N VAL A 75 8.98 6.39 -4.52
CA VAL A 75 10.30 6.83 -4.06
C VAL A 75 11.37 6.63 -5.13
N GLU A 76 11.38 5.47 -5.79
CA GLU A 76 12.42 5.07 -6.73
C GLU A 76 12.25 5.73 -8.10
N GLU A 77 11.03 5.72 -8.64
CA GLU A 77 10.75 6.22 -10.00
C GLU A 77 10.44 7.72 -10.01
N ILE A 78 9.60 8.19 -9.07
CA ILE A 78 9.14 9.59 -9.06
C ILE A 78 10.06 10.47 -8.20
N GLY A 79 10.69 9.88 -7.17
CA GLY A 79 11.56 10.62 -6.27
C GLY A 79 10.80 11.56 -5.32
N LEU A 80 9.55 11.24 -4.97
CA LEU A 80 8.75 12.07 -4.08
C LEU A 80 9.19 11.99 -2.61
N GLY A 81 8.75 12.96 -1.83
CA GLY A 81 9.06 13.08 -0.41
C GLY A 81 8.30 12.09 0.47
N VAL A 82 8.60 12.14 1.78
CA VAL A 82 8.02 11.27 2.80
C VAL A 82 6.49 11.32 2.84
N THR A 83 5.91 12.52 2.70
CA THR A 83 4.46 12.75 2.68
C THR A 83 3.77 11.91 1.61
N SER A 84 4.33 11.84 0.40
CA SER A 84 3.76 11.08 -0.71
C SER A 84 3.83 9.57 -0.46
N VAL A 85 4.88 9.09 0.21
CA VAL A 85 4.99 7.69 0.62
C VAL A 85 3.93 7.33 1.66
N ILE A 86 3.74 8.19 2.66
CA ILE A 86 2.70 8.00 3.68
C ILE A 86 1.34 7.92 3.01
N CYS A 87 1.04 8.83 2.07
CA CYS A 87 -0.22 8.80 1.33
C CYS A 87 -0.36 7.53 0.48
N ALA A 88 0.71 7.08 -0.20
CA ALA A 88 0.71 5.85 -0.98
C ALA A 88 0.51 4.60 -0.10
N LEU A 89 1.01 4.58 1.13
CA LEU A 89 0.76 3.47 2.06
C LEU A 89 -0.70 3.45 2.56
N LEU A 90 -1.34 4.61 2.67
CA LEU A 90 -2.65 4.79 3.30
C LEU A 90 -3.81 4.92 2.31
N HIS A 91 -3.57 5.15 1.02
CA HIS A 91 -4.64 5.40 0.06
C HIS A 91 -5.68 4.27 0.02
N ASP A 92 -5.22 3.02 -0.04
CA ASP A 92 -6.07 1.84 0.02
C ASP A 92 -6.72 1.65 1.39
N THR A 93 -6.08 2.11 2.48
CA THR A 93 -6.67 1.93 3.82
C THR A 93 -7.94 2.75 3.98
N VAL A 94 -7.99 3.96 3.41
CA VAL A 94 -9.19 4.81 3.46
C VAL A 94 -10.26 4.32 2.49
N GLU A 95 -9.86 3.63 1.41
CA GLU A 95 -10.79 3.11 0.40
C GLU A 95 -11.40 1.76 0.79
N ASP A 96 -10.58 0.85 1.33
CA ASP A 96 -10.95 -0.55 1.59
C ASP A 96 -11.36 -0.82 3.05
N THR A 97 -11.13 0.10 3.98
CA THR A 97 -11.33 -0.13 5.43
C THR A 97 -12.08 1.01 6.13
N GLU A 98 -12.36 0.86 7.43
CA GLU A 98 -13.12 1.84 8.22
C GLU A 98 -12.31 3.09 8.62
N VAL A 99 -11.03 3.16 8.25
CA VAL A 99 -10.15 4.30 8.56
C VAL A 99 -10.66 5.56 7.88
N THR A 100 -10.88 6.61 8.66
CA THR A 100 -11.46 7.86 8.15
C THR A 100 -10.39 8.90 7.77
N LEU A 101 -10.72 9.79 6.83
CA LEU A 101 -9.84 10.92 6.47
C LEU A 101 -9.52 11.82 7.68
N ASN A 102 -10.45 11.95 8.64
CA ASN A 102 -10.24 12.71 9.86
C ASN A 102 -9.14 12.09 10.75
N GLU A 103 -9.09 10.76 10.86
CA GLU A 103 -8.03 10.06 11.60
C GLU A 103 -6.66 10.28 10.93
N ILE A 104 -6.61 10.22 9.60
CA ILE A 104 -5.40 10.51 8.83
C ILE A 104 -4.97 11.97 9.03
N GLU A 105 -5.92 12.91 9.05
CA GLU A 105 -5.64 14.32 9.29
C GLU A 105 -5.07 14.57 10.70
N MET A 106 -5.61 13.89 11.72
CA MET A 106 -5.11 14.02 13.09
C MET A 106 -3.70 13.42 13.27
N GLU A 107 -3.41 12.29 12.64
CA GLU A 107 -2.12 11.59 12.79
C GLU A 107 -1.01 12.17 11.88
N PHE A 108 -1.35 12.59 10.65
CA PHE A 108 -0.36 12.98 9.63
C PHE A 108 -0.53 14.43 9.11
N GLY A 109 -1.57 15.12 9.53
CA GLY A 109 -1.88 16.50 9.14
C GLY A 109 -2.75 16.62 7.88
N SER A 110 -3.30 17.81 7.71
CA SER A 110 -4.26 18.15 6.65
C SER A 110 -3.71 17.99 5.23
N SER A 111 -2.39 18.17 5.04
CA SER A 111 -1.75 17.96 3.73
C SER A 111 -1.83 16.50 3.27
N CYS A 112 -1.65 15.54 4.18
CA CYS A 112 -1.75 14.12 3.85
C CYS A 112 -3.20 13.74 3.54
N ALA A 113 -4.14 14.17 4.37
CA ALA A 113 -5.56 13.89 4.18
C ALA A 113 -6.09 14.37 2.82
N LYS A 114 -5.72 15.59 2.40
CA LYS A 114 -6.10 16.13 1.08
C LYS A 114 -5.53 15.33 -0.10
N ILE A 115 -4.31 14.83 0.02
CA ILE A 115 -3.68 14.01 -1.03
C ILE A 115 -4.41 12.67 -1.12
N VAL A 116 -4.64 12.01 0.02
CA VAL A 116 -5.36 10.73 0.07
C VAL A 116 -6.78 10.88 -0.47
N GLU A 117 -7.52 11.91 -0.04
CA GLU A 117 -8.85 12.22 -0.56
C GLU A 117 -8.84 12.41 -2.09
N GLY A 118 -7.84 13.11 -2.63
CA GLY A 118 -7.67 13.28 -4.06
C GLY A 118 -7.44 11.97 -4.81
N LEU A 119 -6.61 11.07 -4.26
CA LEU A 119 -6.31 9.78 -4.87
C LEU A 119 -7.56 8.88 -4.91
N THR A 120 -8.29 8.75 -3.80
CA THR A 120 -9.52 7.94 -3.73
C THR A 120 -10.60 8.46 -4.68
N LYS A 121 -10.75 9.78 -4.82
CA LYS A 121 -11.71 10.36 -5.78
C LYS A 121 -11.36 10.05 -7.24
N ILE A 122 -10.07 10.03 -7.59
CA ILE A 122 -9.64 9.71 -8.95
C ILE A 122 -9.86 8.22 -9.25
N SER A 123 -9.55 7.32 -8.30
CA SER A 123 -9.81 5.88 -8.44
C SER A 123 -11.27 5.60 -8.82
N ASN A 124 -12.21 6.18 -8.07
CA ASN A 124 -13.65 6.04 -8.33
C ASN A 124 -14.08 6.52 -9.73
N VAL A 125 -13.44 7.58 -10.25
CA VAL A 125 -13.77 8.12 -11.59
C VAL A 125 -13.14 7.30 -12.71
N VAL A 126 -11.99 6.67 -12.48
CA VAL A 126 -11.35 5.79 -13.48
C VAL A 126 -12.14 4.48 -13.62
N GLU A 127 -12.66 3.94 -12.52
CA GLU A 127 -13.50 2.74 -12.56
C GLU A 127 -14.79 2.95 -13.35
N THR A 128 -15.40 4.13 -13.26
CA THR A 128 -16.64 4.46 -14.00
C THR A 128 -16.44 4.71 -15.51
N LYS A 129 -15.19 4.80 -15.99
CA LYS A 129 -14.88 5.13 -17.40
C LYS A 129 -14.21 4.00 -18.20
N THR A 130 -14.41 2.75 -17.82
CA THR A 130 -13.97 1.61 -18.65
C THR A 130 -15.16 0.85 -19.24
N PRO A 131 -15.61 1.14 -20.48
CA PRO A 131 -16.40 0.16 -21.21
C PRO A 131 -15.49 -1.04 -21.50
N HIS A 132 -16.01 -2.21 -21.21
CA HIS A 132 -15.45 -3.51 -21.51
C HIS A 132 -14.85 -3.55 -22.92
N ASN A 133 -13.53 -3.60 -23.07
CA ASN A 133 -12.93 -4.04 -24.34
C ASN A 133 -11.84 -5.09 -24.08
N LYS A 134 -12.33 -6.30 -23.81
CA LYS A 134 -11.56 -7.54 -23.80
C LYS A 134 -11.21 -7.89 -25.26
N GLN A 135 -10.21 -7.23 -25.83
CA GLN A 135 -9.77 -7.56 -27.18
C GLN A 135 -8.91 -8.84 -27.13
N ARG A 136 -9.58 -9.97 -27.41
CA ARG A 136 -8.92 -11.23 -27.82
C ARG A 136 -8.11 -10.94 -29.07
N ILE A 137 -6.80 -10.77 -28.90
CA ILE A 137 -5.86 -10.71 -30.01
C ILE A 137 -5.72 -12.14 -30.55
N SER A 138 -6.57 -12.50 -31.51
CA SER A 138 -6.41 -13.72 -32.30
C SER A 138 -5.19 -13.54 -33.20
N ARG A 139 -4.01 -13.97 -32.72
CA ARG A 139 -2.85 -14.20 -33.57
C ARG A 139 -3.10 -15.43 -34.45
N ARG A 140 -3.50 -15.22 -35.70
CA ARG A 140 -3.09 -16.00 -36.87
C ARG A 140 -2.51 -14.95 -37.83
N PHE A 141 -1.21 -14.68 -37.77
CA PHE A 141 -0.15 -15.33 -38.56
C PHE A 141 -0.51 -15.47 -40.04
N CYS A 142 0.39 -14.89 -40.86
CA CYS A 142 0.68 -15.15 -42.28
C CYS A 142 0.01 -16.38 -42.89
#